data_AF-A0A2V6CI04-F1
#
_entry.id   AF-A0A2V6CI04-F1
#
_cell.length_a   1.000
_cell.length_b   1.000
_cell.length_c   1.000
_cell.angle_alpha   90.00
_cell.angle_beta   90.00
_cell.angle_gamma   90.00
#
_symmetry.space_group_name_H-M   'P 1'
#
loop_
_entity.id
_entity.type
_entity.pdbx_description
1 polymer ?
#
loop_
_entity_poly.entity_id
_entity_poly.type
_entity_poly.pdbx_seq_one_letter_code
_entity_poly.pdbx_strand_id
1 'polypeptide(L)' 'MKILKHARREFSGYNILESGKRLLDRKPLQCSLYVTDRCNLDCAYCTEYDNSRPHPSLDDLKKWIR' A
#
# COMPACT_ATOMS: atom_id res chain seq x y z
N MET A 1 19.59 32.50 8.38
CA MET A 1 19.65 31.63 7.17
C MET A 1 19.57 30.11 7.42
N LYS A 2 19.51 29.59 8.67
CA LYS A 2 19.34 28.13 8.94
C LYS A 2 17.89 27.64 8.83
N ILE A 3 16.92 28.46 9.25
CA ILE A 3 15.49 28.10 9.31
C ILE A 3 14.92 27.85 7.91
N LEU A 4 15.28 28.69 6.93
CA LEU A 4 14.82 28.56 5.55
C LEU A 4 15.32 27.27 4.87
N LYS A 5 16.53 26.80 5.23
CA LYS A 5 17.07 25.52 4.73
C LYS A 5 16.34 24.32 5.33
N HIS A 6 15.97 24.37 6.61
CA HIS A 6 15.17 23.33 7.25
C HIS A 6 13.76 23.25 6.64
N ALA A 7 13.08 24.38 6.50
CA ALA A 7 11.77 24.44 5.86
C ALA A 7 11.83 23.89 4.42
N ARG A 8 12.82 24.28 3.63
CA ARG A 8 12.99 23.75 2.27
C ARG A 8 13.25 22.24 2.24
N ARG A 9 13.95 21.66 3.23
CA ARG A 9 14.18 20.20 3.30
C ARG A 9 12.89 19.45 3.63
N GLU A 10 12.11 19.95 4.58
CA GLU A 10 10.79 19.38 4.93
C GLU A 10 9.81 19.47 3.75
N PHE A 11 9.82 20.59 3.01
CA PHE A 11 8.97 20.79 1.83
C PHE A 11 9.51 20.14 0.55
N SER A 12 10.80 19.79 0.47
CA SER A 12 11.39 19.18 -0.74
C SER A 12 10.85 17.78 -1.04
N GLY A 13 10.27 17.10 -0.03
CA GLY A 13 9.62 15.81 -0.21
C GLY A 13 8.16 15.92 -0.69
N TYR A 14 7.54 17.10 -0.55
CA TYR A 14 6.17 17.32 -0.95
C TYR A 14 6.13 17.79 -2.41
N ASN A 15 5.88 16.87 -3.32
CA ASN A 15 5.42 17.21 -4.66
C ASN A 15 3.99 17.76 -4.56
N ILE A 16 3.85 19.06 -4.23
CA ILE A 16 2.57 19.77 -4.11
C ILE A 16 1.77 19.64 -5.41
N LEU A 17 2.45 19.64 -6.56
CA LEU A 17 1.87 19.40 -7.88
C LEU A 17 1.27 17.99 -8.03
N GLU A 18 1.99 16.94 -7.63
CA GLU A 18 1.45 15.57 -7.66
C GLU A 18 0.33 15.38 -6.63
N SER A 19 0.43 16.05 -5.49
CA SER A 19 -0.62 16.05 -4.45
C SER A 19 -1.88 16.77 -4.92
N GLY A 20 -1.75 17.84 -5.71
CA GLY A 20 -2.88 18.57 -6.29
C GLY A 20 -3.68 17.76 -7.32
N LYS A 21 -3.02 16.88 -8.09
CA LYS A 21 -3.70 15.96 -9.01
C LYS A 21 -4.72 15.06 -8.29
N ARG A 22 -4.48 14.74 -7.02
CA ARG A 22 -5.38 13.94 -6.16
C ARG A 22 -6.73 14.60 -5.84
N LEU A 23 -6.87 15.92 -6.04
CA LEU A 23 -8.16 16.58 -5.89
C LEU A 23 -9.10 16.28 -7.06
N LEU A 24 -8.56 15.86 -8.21
CA LEU A 24 -9.31 15.62 -9.44
C LEU A 24 -9.29 14.14 -9.86
N ASP A 25 -8.19 13.43 -9.60
CA ASP A 25 -8.12 11.99 -9.83
C ASP A 25 -8.70 11.20 -8.65
N ARG A 26 -9.45 10.13 -8.94
CA ARG A 26 -9.95 9.18 -7.95
C ARG A 26 -9.07 7.93 -7.88
N LYS A 27 -7.81 8.02 -8.32
CA LYS A 27 -6.92 6.86 -8.37
C LYS A 27 -6.55 6.46 -6.94
N PRO A 28 -6.41 5.16 -6.65
CA PRO A 28 -5.98 4.74 -5.32
C PRO A 28 -4.61 5.35 -4.96
N LEU A 29 -4.44 5.72 -3.68
CA LEU A 29 -3.18 6.22 -3.14
C LEU A 29 -2.19 5.10 -2.87
N GLN A 30 -2.73 3.98 -2.40
CA GLN A 30 -1.99 2.80 -2.01
C GLN A 30 -2.86 1.59 -2.33
N CYS A 31 -2.25 0.56 -2.90
CA CYS A 31 -2.85 -0.75 -3.06
C CYS A 31 -2.04 -1.72 -2.22
N SER A 32 -2.68 -2.35 -1.24
CA SER A 32 -2.08 -3.44 -0.46
C SER A 32 -2.49 -4.76 -1.13
N LEU A 33 -1.50 -5.53 -1.60
CA LEU A 33 -1.71 -6.85 -2.17
C LEU A 33 -1.56 -7.90 -1.06
N TYR A 34 -2.65 -8.58 -0.74
CA TYR A 34 -2.65 -9.75 0.14
C TYR A 34 -2.38 -10.99 -0.71
N VAL A 35 -1.25 -11.66 -0.47
CA VAL A 35 -0.83 -12.84 -1.24
C VAL A 35 -1.50 -14.12 -0.71
N THR A 36 -1.88 -14.12 0.56
CA THR A 36 -2.50 -15.26 1.20
C THR A 36 -3.37 -14.84 2.38
N ASP A 37 -4.47 -15.56 2.53
CA ASP A 37 -5.34 -15.47 3.71
C ASP A 37 -4.87 -16.42 4.83
N ARG A 38 -3.80 -17.22 4.64
CA ARG A 38 -3.31 -18.14 5.66
C ARG A 38 -2.34 -17.45 6.62
N CYS A 39 -2.47 -17.77 7.90
CA CYS A 39 -1.61 -17.26 8.97
C CYS A 39 -1.24 -18.36 9.94
N ASN A 40 -0.01 -18.34 10.46
CA ASN A 40 0.47 -19.24 11.49
C ASN A 40 0.12 -18.78 12.92
N LEU A 41 -0.55 -17.63 13.06
CA LEU A 41 -1.00 -17.07 14.32
C LEU A 41 -2.52 -17.15 14.42
N ASP A 42 -3.02 -17.25 15.67
CA ASP A 42 -4.44 -17.19 16.00
C ASP A 42 -4.69 -15.96 16.90
N CYS A 43 -4.84 -14.80 16.25
CA CYS A 43 -5.07 -13.54 16.94
C CYS A 43 -6.56 -13.35 17.23
N ALA A 44 -6.94 -13.21 18.50
CA ALA A 44 -8.33 -13.04 18.93
C ALA A 44 -9.06 -11.81 18.34
N TYR A 45 -8.31 -10.84 17.81
CA TYR A 45 -8.84 -9.61 17.22
C TYR A 45 -8.78 -9.59 15.68
N CYS A 46 -8.18 -10.61 15.05
CA CYS A 46 -8.01 -10.63 13.60
C CYS A 46 -9.15 -11.42 12.95
N THR A 47 -9.80 -10.81 11.95
CA THR A 47 -10.87 -11.44 11.16
C THR A 47 -10.47 -11.62 9.69
N GLU A 48 -9.19 -11.41 9.38
CA GLU A 48 -8.69 -11.29 8.00
C GLU A 48 -8.10 -12.59 7.47
N TYR A 49 -7.71 -13.51 8.36
CA TYR A 49 -7.11 -14.78 7.97
C TYR A 49 -8.17 -15.88 7.82
N ASP A 50 -8.05 -16.70 6.79
CA ASP A 50 -8.85 -17.89 6.52
C ASP A 50 -7.92 -19.06 6.17
N ASN A 51 -7.58 -19.85 7.18
CA ASN A 51 -6.72 -21.02 7.03
C ASN A 51 -7.39 -22.19 6.29
N SER A 52 -8.69 -22.11 5.98
CA SER A 52 -9.38 -23.12 5.17
C SER A 52 -9.07 -22.99 3.68
N ARG A 53 -8.67 -21.80 3.23
CA ARG A 53 -8.39 -21.53 1.82
C ARG A 53 -6.99 -21.99 1.40
N PRO A 54 -6.83 -22.63 0.23
CA PRO A 54 -5.53 -22.97 -0.30
C PRO A 54 -4.79 -21.72 -0.81
N HIS A 55 -3.46 -21.78 -0.84
CA HIS A 55 -2.66 -20.74 -1.50
C HIS A 55 -2.96 -20.69 -3.01
N PRO A 56 -2.99 -19.51 -3.65
CA PRO A 56 -3.12 -19.42 -5.09
C PRO A 56 -1.94 -20.10 -5.79
N SER A 57 -2.20 -20.70 -6.96
CA SER A 57 -1.15 -21.34 -7.74
C SER A 57 -0.19 -20.31 -8.33
N LEU A 58 1.06 -20.72 -8.57
CA LEU A 58 2.07 -19.85 -9.18
C LEU A 58 1.67 -19.38 -10.59
N ASP A 59 0.90 -20.18 -11.33
CA ASP A 59 0.40 -19.82 -12.65
C ASP A 59 -0.70 -18.74 -12.59
N ASP A 60 -1.53 -18.75 -11.54
CA ASP A 60 -2.54 -17.71 -11.34
C ASP A 60 -1.90 -16.39 -10.92
N LEU A 61 -0.88 -16.44 -10.05
CA LEU A 61 -0.09 -15.26 -9.67
C LEU A 61 0.51 -14.56 -10.89
N LYS A 62 1.06 -15.33 -11.85
CA LYS A 62 1.61 -14.78 -13.10
C LYS A 62 0.57 -14.11 -14.00
N LYS A 63 -0.70 -14.55 -13.96
CA LYS A 63 -1.80 -13.91 -14.70
C LYS A 63 -2.20 -12.58 -14.08
N TRP A 64 -2.18 -12.46 -12.75
CA TRP A 64 -2.61 -11.24 -12.05
C TRP A 64 -1.62 -10.08 -12.13
N ILE A 65 -0.33 -10.38 -12.31
CA ILE A 65 0.75 -9.38 -12.43
C ILE A 65 0.81 -8.76 -13.84
N ARG A 66 0.10 -9.35 -14.82
CA ARG A 66 0.25 -9.03 -16.24
C ARG A 66 -0.57 -7.83 -16.71
#